data_AF-A0A937C8M3-F1
#
_entry.id   AF-A0A937C8M3-F1
#
_cell.length_a   1.000
_cell.length_b   1.000
_cell.length_c   1.000
_cell.angle_alpha   90.00
_cell.angle_beta   90.00
_cell.angle_gamma   90.00
#
_symmetry.space_group_name_H-M   'P 1'
#
loop_
_entity.id
_entity.type
_entity.pdbx_description
1 polymer ?
#
loop_
_entity_poly.entity_id
_entity_poly.type
_entity_poly.pdbx_seq_one_letter_code
_entity_poly.pdbx_strand_id
1 'polypeptide(L)'
;MKRDILLTISILFVTVLAQAQNPVPKELVEKKWGGLSEESANFTKSGKIQLSHTLTMTLNYDNSVTGTGITKMTLDGISYTNTTNISGRFYPSNWTIYIKDENLVWADKLPYDLRWCKGWGTLKFYSNATHPGYYLLKGNITDDCGGNSVIELTDFPNAYK
;
A
#
# COMPACT_ATOMS: atom_id res chain seq x y z
N MET A 1 39.45 -68.88 7.25
CA MET A 1 38.10 -68.30 7.38
C MET A 1 38.27 -66.83 7.79
N LYS A 2 38.33 -65.91 6.83
CA LYS A 2 38.51 -64.47 7.08
C LYS A 2 37.13 -63.81 7.15
N ARG A 3 36.87 -63.08 8.23
CA ARG A 3 35.62 -62.34 8.47
C ARG A 3 35.88 -60.89 8.07
N ASP A 4 35.40 -60.49 6.91
CA ASP A 4 35.43 -59.09 6.49
C ASP A 4 34.25 -58.38 7.19
N ILE A 5 34.58 -57.50 8.13
CA ILE A 5 33.61 -56.63 8.81
C ILE A 5 33.37 -55.44 7.89
N LEU A 6 32.27 -55.46 7.14
CA LEU A 6 31.79 -54.28 6.42
C LEU A 6 31.23 -53.27 7.42
N LEU A 7 31.90 -52.15 7.57
CA LEU A 7 31.46 -51.00 8.37
C LEU A 7 30.60 -50.11 7.47
N THR A 8 29.28 -50.31 7.48
CA THR A 8 28.33 -49.44 6.78
C THR A 8 28.19 -48.10 7.51
N ILE A 9 28.98 -47.11 7.10
CA ILE A 9 28.81 -45.72 7.52
C ILE A 9 27.60 -45.15 6.78
N SER A 10 26.44 -45.17 7.44
CA SER A 10 25.24 -44.50 6.95
C SER A 10 25.39 -43.00 7.19
N ILE A 11 25.83 -42.27 6.17
CA ILE A 11 25.86 -40.79 6.19
C ILE A 11 24.41 -40.31 6.03
N LEU A 12 23.82 -39.93 7.16
CA LEU A 12 22.51 -39.29 7.23
C LEU A 12 22.64 -37.89 6.60
N PHE A 13 22.26 -37.73 5.33
CA PHE A 13 22.11 -36.41 4.71
C PHE A 13 20.89 -35.73 5.35
N VAL A 14 21.10 -35.00 6.45
CA VAL A 14 20.12 -34.06 6.97
C VAL A 14 20.14 -32.85 6.03
N THR A 15 19.32 -32.90 4.98
CA THR A 15 19.01 -31.69 4.22
C THR A 15 18.21 -30.78 5.14
N VAL A 16 18.88 -29.83 5.77
CA VAL A 16 18.22 -28.68 6.38
C VAL A 16 17.56 -27.93 5.23
N LEU A 17 16.27 -28.15 5.02
CA LEU A 17 15.44 -27.21 4.27
C LEU A 17 15.47 -25.91 5.07
N ALA A 18 16.40 -25.02 4.75
CA ALA A 18 16.28 -23.63 5.12
C ALA A 18 14.97 -23.15 4.49
N GLN A 19 13.90 -23.14 5.28
CA GLN A 19 12.71 -22.40 4.93
C GLN A 19 13.15 -20.94 4.88
N ALA A 20 13.39 -20.44 3.67
CA ALA A 20 13.52 -19.01 3.44
C ALA A 20 12.21 -18.39 3.94
N GLN A 21 12.25 -17.80 5.14
CA GLN A 21 11.19 -16.93 5.60
C GLN A 21 11.13 -15.80 4.57
N ASN A 22 10.08 -15.75 3.76
CA ASN A 22 9.90 -14.77 2.69
C ASN A 22 10.26 -13.36 3.18
N PRO A 23 11.36 -12.74 2.69
CA PRO A 23 11.63 -11.32 2.94
C PRO A 23 10.69 -10.40 2.13
N VAL A 24 9.87 -10.99 1.24
CA VAL A 24 8.94 -10.34 0.31
C VAL A 24 7.96 -9.34 0.96
N PRO A 25 7.39 -9.56 2.17
CA PRO A 25 6.38 -8.65 2.70
C PRO A 25 6.90 -7.22 2.94
N LYS A 26 8.12 -7.09 3.48
CA LYS A 26 8.71 -5.78 3.77
C LYS A 26 9.08 -5.06 2.49
N GLU A 27 9.79 -5.72 1.59
CA GLU A 27 10.18 -5.15 0.30
C GLU A 27 8.98 -4.74 -0.56
N LEU A 28 7.87 -5.47 -0.47
CA LEU A 28 6.63 -5.11 -1.15
C LEU A 28 5.94 -3.91 -0.49
N VAL A 29 5.70 -3.95 0.84
CA VAL A 29 4.98 -2.89 1.54
C VAL A 29 5.72 -1.56 1.43
N GLU A 30 7.05 -1.57 1.54
CA GLU A 30 7.88 -0.36 1.57
C GLU A 30 8.16 0.27 0.20
N LYS A 31 7.55 -0.26 -0.87
CA LYS A 31 7.58 0.42 -2.17
C LYS A 31 6.86 1.77 -2.09
N LYS A 32 7.20 2.64 -3.04
CA LYS A 32 6.44 3.88 -3.29
C LYS A 32 5.21 3.54 -4.12
N TRP A 33 4.04 3.83 -3.59
CA TRP A 33 2.76 3.57 -4.25
C TRP A 33 2.18 4.86 -4.81
N GLY A 34 1.91 4.92 -6.10
CA GLY A 34 1.28 6.06 -6.76
C GLY A 34 -0.02 5.65 -7.44
N GLY A 35 -1.04 6.50 -7.42
CA GLY A 35 -2.32 6.14 -8.01
C GLY A 35 -3.40 7.18 -7.91
N LEU A 36 -4.62 6.72 -8.16
CA LEU A 36 -5.81 7.54 -8.22
C LEU A 36 -6.92 6.98 -7.32
N SER A 37 -7.76 7.86 -6.81
CA SER A 37 -9.07 7.51 -6.28
C SER A 37 -10.16 8.33 -6.97
N GLU A 38 -11.37 7.82 -6.92
CA GLU A 38 -12.57 8.54 -7.36
C GLU A 38 -13.52 8.71 -6.16
N GLU A 39 -13.85 9.96 -5.86
CA GLU A 39 -14.73 10.35 -4.76
C GLU A 39 -16.00 10.99 -5.28
N SER A 40 -17.09 10.82 -4.52
CA SER A 40 -18.33 11.56 -4.78
C SER A 40 -18.16 13.02 -4.38
N ALA A 41 -18.47 13.94 -5.28
CA ALA A 41 -18.32 15.38 -5.07
C ALA A 41 -19.53 16.13 -5.62
N ASN A 42 -20.36 16.68 -4.73
CA ASN A 42 -21.55 17.43 -5.10
C ASN A 42 -21.28 18.81 -5.72
N PHE A 43 -20.03 19.28 -5.66
CA PHE A 43 -19.59 20.57 -6.20
C PHE A 43 -19.06 20.47 -7.64
N THR A 44 -18.92 19.26 -8.20
CA THR A 44 -18.54 19.08 -9.61
C THR A 44 -19.76 18.73 -10.46
N LYS A 45 -19.73 19.08 -11.75
CA LYS A 45 -20.82 18.75 -12.69
C LYS A 45 -21.05 17.25 -12.86
N SER A 46 -19.98 16.45 -12.74
CA SER A 46 -20.03 14.99 -12.85
C SER A 46 -20.55 14.32 -11.57
N GLY A 47 -20.66 15.06 -10.46
CA GLY A 47 -20.92 14.48 -9.14
C GLY A 47 -19.71 13.72 -8.58
N LYS A 48 -18.54 13.83 -9.21
CA LYS A 48 -17.32 13.09 -8.87
C LYS A 48 -16.06 13.94 -8.95
N ILE A 49 -15.06 13.59 -8.17
CA ILE A 49 -13.72 14.16 -8.25
C ILE A 49 -12.67 13.04 -8.25
N GLN A 50 -11.61 13.24 -9.00
CA GLN A 50 -10.46 12.34 -9.01
C GLN A 50 -9.34 12.95 -8.17
N LEU A 51 -8.79 12.15 -7.27
CA LEU A 51 -7.64 12.54 -6.45
C LEU A 51 -6.44 11.68 -6.84
N SER A 52 -5.25 12.28 -6.87
CA SER A 52 -3.99 11.56 -7.04
C SER A 52 -3.32 11.35 -5.71
N HIS A 53 -2.82 10.15 -5.47
CA HIS A 53 -2.20 9.76 -4.22
C HIS A 53 -0.77 9.27 -4.43
N THR A 54 0.07 9.52 -3.44
CA THR A 54 1.38 8.89 -3.28
C THR A 54 1.52 8.44 -1.85
N LEU A 55 1.73 7.15 -1.62
CA LEU A 55 2.00 6.58 -0.30
C LEU A 55 3.44 6.06 -0.25
N THR A 56 4.13 6.39 0.84
CA THR A 56 5.41 5.77 1.21
C THR A 56 5.24 5.20 2.60
N MET A 57 5.47 3.89 2.74
CA MET A 57 5.19 3.14 3.97
C MET A 57 6.46 2.47 4.49
N THR A 58 6.48 2.23 5.80
CA THR A 58 7.48 1.45 6.52
C THR A 58 6.76 0.31 7.24
N LEU A 59 7.21 -0.93 7.05
CA LEU A 59 6.69 -2.09 7.76
C LEU A 59 7.56 -2.39 8.99
N ASN A 60 6.97 -2.26 10.16
CA ASN A 60 7.62 -2.57 11.42
C ASN A 60 7.58 -4.07 11.72
N TYR A 61 8.41 -4.51 12.66
CA TYR A 61 8.53 -5.93 13.02
C TYR A 61 7.22 -6.54 13.56
N ASP A 62 6.38 -5.74 14.21
CA ASP A 62 5.08 -6.14 14.76
C ASP A 62 3.93 -6.08 13.73
N ASN A 63 4.27 -5.96 12.44
CA ASN A 63 3.36 -5.72 11.33
C ASN A 63 2.59 -4.40 11.41
N SER A 64 2.92 -3.48 12.33
CA SER A 64 2.41 -2.11 12.23
C SER A 64 3.04 -1.42 11.04
N VAL A 65 2.27 -0.50 10.45
CA VAL A 65 2.71 0.31 9.32
C VAL A 65 2.70 1.77 9.72
N THR A 66 3.74 2.49 9.35
CA THR A 66 3.81 3.96 9.43
C THR A 66 4.24 4.52 8.09
N GLY A 67 4.06 5.82 7.87
CA GLY A 67 4.52 6.43 6.63
C GLY A 67 3.99 7.83 6.39
N THR A 68 4.02 8.23 5.13
CA THR A 68 3.48 9.50 4.65
C THR A 68 2.58 9.28 3.43
N GLY A 69 1.45 9.96 3.42
CA GLY A 69 0.56 10.10 2.28
C GLY A 69 0.64 11.51 1.69
N ILE A 70 0.66 11.60 0.37
CA ILE A 70 0.51 12.86 -0.36
C ILE A 70 -0.72 12.71 -1.24
N THR A 71 -1.70 13.60 -1.06
CA THR A 71 -2.90 13.65 -1.89
C THR A 71 -2.90 14.95 -2.69
N LYS A 72 -3.25 14.87 -3.96
CA LYS A 72 -3.39 16.00 -4.88
C LYS A 72 -4.79 16.03 -5.46
N MET A 73 -5.38 17.22 -5.45
CA MET A 73 -6.68 17.51 -6.04
C MET A 73 -6.48 18.59 -7.10
N THR A 74 -7.06 18.42 -8.29
CA THR A 74 -7.14 19.49 -9.28
C THR A 74 -8.56 20.01 -9.36
N LEU A 75 -8.73 21.30 -9.05
CA LEU A 75 -10.00 21.99 -9.10
C LEU A 75 -9.84 23.29 -9.90
N ASP A 76 -10.69 23.49 -10.90
CA ASP A 76 -10.66 24.66 -11.80
C ASP A 76 -9.29 24.94 -12.43
N GLY A 77 -8.54 23.88 -12.74
CA GLY A 77 -7.19 23.95 -13.32
C GLY A 77 -6.08 24.26 -12.32
N ILE A 78 -6.39 24.45 -11.03
CA ILE A 78 -5.42 24.66 -9.95
C ILE A 78 -5.21 23.36 -9.19
N SER A 79 -3.95 23.03 -8.91
CA SER A 79 -3.61 21.84 -8.11
C SER A 79 -3.38 22.21 -6.66
N TYR A 80 -4.05 21.50 -5.77
CA TYR A 80 -3.95 21.59 -4.31
C TYR A 80 -3.38 20.30 -3.76
N THR A 81 -2.50 20.41 -2.78
CA THR A 81 -1.77 19.27 -2.20
C THR A 81 -1.97 19.22 -0.68
N ASN A 82 -2.07 17.99 -0.17
CA ASN A 82 -2.09 17.66 1.24
C ASN A 82 -1.04 16.58 1.52
N THR A 83 -0.35 16.68 2.66
CA THR A 83 0.56 15.67 3.20
C THR A 83 0.11 15.25 4.59
N THR A 84 -0.11 13.94 4.77
CA THR A 84 -0.55 13.33 6.03
C THR A 84 0.49 12.29 6.50
N ASN A 85 0.63 12.14 7.81
CA ASN A 85 1.21 10.92 8.36
C ASN A 85 0.19 9.80 8.26
N ILE A 86 0.64 8.59 7.93
CA ILE A 86 -0.23 7.40 7.88
C ILE A 86 0.19 6.41 8.96
N SER A 87 -0.80 5.74 9.54
CA SER A 87 -0.62 4.57 10.40
C SER A 87 -1.41 3.39 9.86
N GLY A 88 -1.08 2.18 10.29
CA GLY A 88 -1.75 1.01 9.78
C GLY A 88 -1.27 -0.31 10.35
N ARG A 89 -1.76 -1.39 9.76
CA ARG A 89 -1.31 -2.76 10.04
C ARG A 89 -1.38 -3.59 8.78
N PHE A 90 -0.31 -4.32 8.51
CA PHE A 90 -0.26 -5.34 7.46
C PHE A 90 -0.78 -6.67 8.02
N TYR A 91 -1.56 -7.37 7.21
CA TYR A 91 -2.12 -8.69 7.51
C TYR A 91 -1.54 -9.71 6.52
N PRO A 92 -0.47 -10.43 6.90
CA PRO A 92 0.21 -11.36 6.00
C PRO A 92 -0.68 -12.52 5.52
N SER A 93 -1.68 -12.92 6.33
CA SER A 93 -2.54 -14.09 6.05
C SER A 93 -3.40 -13.93 4.80
N ASN A 94 -3.74 -12.69 4.43
CA ASN A 94 -4.62 -12.39 3.29
C ASN A 94 -4.05 -11.30 2.36
N TRP A 95 -2.80 -10.89 2.59
CA TRP A 95 -2.12 -9.83 1.83
C TRP A 95 -2.95 -8.55 1.77
N THR A 96 -3.48 -8.13 2.92
CA THR A 96 -4.15 -6.84 3.05
C THR A 96 -3.38 -5.91 3.98
N ILE A 97 -3.63 -4.63 3.82
CA ILE A 97 -3.09 -3.58 4.68
C ILE A 97 -4.24 -2.66 5.06
N TYR A 98 -4.43 -2.47 6.35
CA TYR A 98 -5.26 -1.38 6.85
C TYR A 98 -4.38 -0.13 6.96
N ILE A 99 -4.85 0.98 6.42
CA ILE A 99 -4.20 2.29 6.54
C ILE A 99 -5.20 3.33 7.03
N LYS A 100 -4.69 4.35 7.71
CA LYS A 100 -5.43 5.48 8.23
C LYS A 100 -4.56 6.73 8.19
N ASP A 101 -5.16 7.85 7.78
CA ASP A 101 -4.58 9.18 7.94
C ASP A 101 -4.58 9.59 9.42
N GLU A 102 -3.42 9.99 9.91
CA GLU A 102 -3.23 10.48 11.27
C GLU A 102 -3.16 12.00 11.28
N ASN A 103 -1.99 12.58 11.52
CA ASN A 103 -1.81 14.02 11.63
C ASN A 103 -1.56 14.63 10.26
N LEU A 104 -2.21 15.77 10.03
CA LEU A 104 -1.91 16.65 8.92
C LEU A 104 -0.51 17.21 9.11
N VAL A 105 0.39 16.96 8.18
CA VAL A 105 1.74 17.54 8.19
C VAL A 105 1.71 18.93 7.57
N TRP A 106 1.06 19.04 6.42
CA TRP A 106 0.90 20.28 5.67
C TRP A 106 -0.22 20.14 4.65
N ALA A 107 -0.96 21.23 4.38
CA ALA A 107 -1.91 21.25 3.28
C ALA A 107 -2.14 22.66 2.72
N ASP A 108 -2.40 22.71 1.42
CA ASP A 108 -2.96 23.88 0.77
C ASP A 108 -4.37 24.16 1.30
N LYS A 109 -4.68 25.45 1.47
CA LYS A 109 -6.04 25.90 1.74
C LYS A 109 -6.90 25.68 0.50
N LEU A 110 -8.00 24.95 0.66
CA LEU A 110 -8.96 24.73 -0.41
C LEU A 110 -9.94 25.91 -0.54
N PRO A 111 -10.45 26.18 -1.76
CA PRO A 111 -11.47 27.20 -1.98
C PRO A 111 -12.87 26.69 -1.57
N TYR A 112 -13.87 27.57 -1.61
CA TYR A 112 -15.29 27.23 -1.47
C TYR A 112 -15.65 26.48 -0.18
N ASP A 113 -14.98 26.82 0.93
CA ASP A 113 -15.14 26.18 2.24
C ASP A 113 -14.89 24.65 2.25
N LEU A 114 -14.24 24.14 1.20
CA LEU A 114 -13.76 22.77 1.16
C LEU A 114 -12.66 22.57 2.20
N ARG A 115 -12.52 21.33 2.66
CA ARG A 115 -11.47 20.91 3.59
C ARG A 115 -10.93 19.55 3.20
N TRP A 116 -9.69 19.29 3.59
CA TRP A 116 -9.11 17.95 3.50
C TRP A 116 -9.73 17.06 4.58
N CYS A 117 -10.11 15.86 4.18
CA CYS A 117 -10.72 14.85 5.03
C CYS A 117 -9.70 13.76 5.31
N LYS A 118 -9.76 13.16 6.50
CA LYS A 118 -8.90 12.03 6.86
C LYS A 118 -9.55 10.74 6.40
N GLY A 119 -8.83 9.95 5.62
CA GLY A 119 -9.28 8.65 5.14
C GLY A 119 -8.79 7.48 5.99
N TRP A 120 -9.52 6.37 5.96
CA TRP A 120 -9.07 5.07 6.42
C TRP A 120 -9.71 3.95 5.60
N GLY A 121 -9.02 2.82 5.52
CA GLY A 121 -9.56 1.67 4.82
C GLY A 121 -8.59 0.51 4.69
N THR A 122 -9.08 -0.54 4.04
CA THR A 122 -8.31 -1.77 3.83
C THR A 122 -8.02 -1.95 2.35
N LEU A 123 -6.74 -2.04 2.01
CA LEU A 123 -6.26 -2.28 0.66
C LEU A 123 -5.68 -3.69 0.55
N LYS A 124 -5.75 -4.27 -0.63
CA LYS A 124 -5.24 -5.61 -0.93
C LYS A 124 -4.19 -5.55 -2.03
N PHE A 125 -3.13 -6.33 -1.86
CA PHE A 125 -2.08 -6.47 -2.87
C PHE A 125 -2.52 -7.42 -3.99
N TYR A 126 -2.22 -7.03 -5.23
CA TYR A 126 -2.42 -7.83 -6.43
C TYR A 126 -1.18 -7.75 -7.32
N SER A 127 -0.91 -8.80 -8.10
CA SER A 127 0.05 -8.71 -9.20
C SER A 127 -0.49 -7.79 -10.29
N ASN A 128 0.37 -6.96 -10.88
CA ASN A 128 -0.01 -6.13 -12.03
C ASN A 128 0.09 -6.95 -13.33
N ALA A 129 -1.05 -7.30 -13.93
CA ALA A 129 -1.09 -8.09 -15.16
C ALA A 129 -0.58 -7.32 -16.38
N THR A 130 -0.72 -5.98 -16.41
CA THR A 130 -0.27 -5.16 -17.54
C THR A 130 1.23 -4.83 -17.44
N HIS A 131 1.80 -4.90 -16.24
CA HIS A 131 3.22 -4.63 -15.98
C HIS A 131 3.82 -5.75 -15.10
N PRO A 132 4.26 -6.88 -15.71
CA PRO A 132 4.86 -7.99 -14.96
C PRO A 132 6.02 -7.54 -14.07
N GLY A 133 6.04 -8.02 -12.83
CA GLY A 133 7.03 -7.63 -11.81
C GLY A 133 6.61 -6.44 -10.93
N TYR A 134 5.54 -5.74 -11.32
CA TYR A 134 4.89 -4.69 -10.53
C TYR A 134 3.62 -5.21 -9.87
N TYR A 135 3.14 -4.44 -8.90
CA TYR A 135 2.02 -4.76 -8.05
C TYR A 135 1.01 -3.62 -8.03
N LEU A 136 -0.20 -3.98 -7.63
CA LEU A 136 -1.31 -3.06 -7.39
C LEU A 136 -1.71 -3.15 -5.94
N LEU A 137 -2.14 -2.03 -5.38
CA LEU A 137 -2.72 -1.92 -4.06
C LEU A 137 -4.10 -1.27 -4.21
N LYS A 138 -5.15 -2.05 -4.00
CA LYS A 138 -6.53 -1.62 -4.29
C LYS A 138 -7.47 -1.84 -3.12
N GLY A 139 -8.44 -0.96 -2.94
CA GLY A 139 -9.47 -1.15 -1.93
C GLY A 139 -10.38 0.06 -1.80
N ASN A 140 -11.17 0.06 -0.72
CA ASN A 140 -12.07 1.15 -0.40
C ASN A 140 -11.49 1.98 0.73
N ILE A 141 -11.62 3.30 0.62
CA ILE A 141 -11.34 4.27 1.67
C ILE A 141 -12.65 4.95 2.04
N THR A 142 -12.87 5.10 3.33
CA THR A 142 -13.92 5.95 3.91
C THR A 142 -13.24 7.13 4.58
N ASP A 143 -13.88 8.29 4.58
CA ASP A 143 -13.33 9.50 5.20
C ASP A 143 -14.24 10.10 6.27
N ASP A 144 -13.67 11.02 7.08
CA ASP A 144 -14.38 11.75 8.13
C ASP A 144 -15.31 12.86 7.63
N CYS A 145 -15.40 13.05 6.32
CA CYS A 145 -16.41 13.88 5.66
C CYS A 145 -17.59 13.06 5.13
N GLY A 146 -17.61 11.75 5.37
CA GLY A 146 -18.67 10.84 4.96
C GLY A 146 -18.55 10.37 3.51
N GLY A 147 -17.43 10.64 2.85
CA GLY A 147 -17.12 10.13 1.52
C GLY A 147 -16.69 8.66 1.56
N ASN A 148 -16.84 8.02 0.41
CA ASN A 148 -16.33 6.69 0.13
C ASN A 148 -15.70 6.71 -1.25
N SER A 149 -14.50 6.16 -1.37
CA SER A 149 -13.78 6.05 -2.62
C SER A 149 -13.21 4.67 -2.85
N VAL A 150 -13.10 4.32 -4.13
CA VAL A 150 -12.26 3.23 -4.58
C VAL A 150 -10.91 3.82 -4.92
N ILE A 151 -9.84 3.29 -4.33
CA ILE A 151 -8.46 3.70 -4.59
C ILE A 151 -7.72 2.56 -5.28
N GLU A 152 -6.91 2.91 -6.27
CA GLU A 152 -6.01 1.99 -6.96
C GLU A 152 -4.63 2.63 -7.08
N LEU A 153 -3.64 1.99 -6.48
CA LEU A 153 -2.24 2.41 -6.48
C LEU A 153 -1.37 1.34 -7.13
N THR A 154 -0.23 1.75 -7.66
CA THR A 154 0.80 0.87 -8.20
C THR A 154 2.20 1.34 -7.81
N ASP A 155 3.13 0.40 -7.74
CA ASP A 155 4.57 0.66 -7.64
C ASP A 155 5.23 0.88 -9.00
N PHE A 156 4.47 0.81 -10.11
CA PHE A 156 4.97 1.12 -11.44
C PHE A 156 5.20 2.65 -11.60
N PRO A 157 6.43 3.09 -11.94
CA PRO A 157 6.73 4.50 -12.11
C PRO A 157 5.88 5.15 -13.22
N ASN A 158 5.40 6.37 -12.98
CA ASN A 158 4.67 7.20 -13.96
C ASN A 158 3.34 6.63 -14.49
N ALA A 159 2.70 5.71 -13.77
CA ALA A 159 1.44 5.11 -14.21
C ALA A 159 0.28 6.11 -14.46
N TYR A 160 0.36 7.32 -13.88
CA TYR A 160 -0.73 8.30 -13.89
C TYR A 160 -0.25 9.74 -14.16
N LYS A 161 0.79 9.90 -14.98
CA LYS A 161 1.20 11.23 -15.49
C LYS A 161 0.44 11.64 -16.74
#